data_AF-A0A8S0UGG1-F1
#
_entry.id   AF-A0A8S0UGG1-F1
#
_cell.length_a   1.000
_cell.length_b   1.000
_cell.length_c   1.000
_cell.angle_alpha   90.00
_cell.angle_beta   90.00
_cell.angle_gamma   90.00
#
_symmetry.space_group_name_H-M   'P 1'
#
loop_
_entity.id
_entity.type
_entity.pdbx_description
1 polymer ?
#
loop_
_entity_poly.entity_id
_entity_poly.type
_entity_poly.pdbx_seq_one_letter_code
_entity_poly.pdbx_strand_id
1 'polypeptide(L)'
;MASSSIAKFDVTKFDGSGNFELWQRRVKELLEQQGMMKALSRKKPEGTLDADWEELEARAVGTIRLCLADEIVYQVMDVESPAEVWEKLESRYMSKSLTNKLHLKERLYGLKMLEGTDLIQHTNVFNQIISDLLRLEIKFDDEDKAMILLYSLPPSYDHLVTTLT
;
A
#
# COMPACT_ATOMS: atom_id res chain seq x y z
N MET A 1 38.17 -0.07 8.54
CA MET A 1 36.93 0.56 8.06
C MET A 1 35.90 -0.53 7.87
N ALA A 2 34.88 -0.59 8.73
CA ALA A 2 33.84 -1.60 8.60
C ALA A 2 32.86 -1.16 7.51
N SER A 3 32.84 -1.87 6.38
CA SER A 3 31.78 -1.74 5.39
C SER A 3 30.47 -2.14 6.04
N SER A 4 29.62 -1.14 6.33
CA SER A 4 28.24 -1.37 6.69
C SER A 4 27.57 -2.08 5.52
N SER A 5 27.26 -3.36 5.71
CA SER A 5 26.52 -4.14 4.73
C SER A 5 25.08 -3.63 4.75
N ILE A 6 24.70 -2.88 3.72
CA ILE A 6 23.30 -2.51 3.48
C ILE A 6 22.57 -3.83 3.20
N ALA A 7 21.87 -4.36 4.20
CA ALA A 7 20.92 -5.43 3.98
C ALA A 7 19.92 -4.92 2.93
N LYS A 8 19.88 -5.59 1.77
CA LYS A 8 18.87 -5.33 0.74
C LYS A 8 17.53 -5.82 1.27
N PHE A 9 16.78 -4.93 1.91
CA PHE A 9 15.39 -5.18 2.26
C PHE A 9 14.57 -5.03 1.00
N ASP A 10 14.02 -6.14 0.51
CA ASP A 10 13.14 -6.14 -0.65
C ASP A 10 11.73 -5.75 -0.18
N VAL A 11 11.50 -4.44 -0.01
CA VAL A 11 10.15 -3.91 0.20
C VAL A 11 9.49 -3.83 -1.17
N THR A 12 8.45 -4.65 -1.36
CA THR A 12 7.62 -4.57 -2.57
C THR A 12 7.13 -3.14 -2.78
N LYS A 13 7.35 -2.60 -3.98
CA LYS A 13 6.91 -1.25 -4.35
C LYS A 13 5.39 -1.13 -4.21
N PHE A 14 4.93 -0.02 -3.65
CA PHE A 14 3.51 0.28 -3.59
C PHE A 14 3.05 0.99 -4.86
N ASP A 15 2.11 0.37 -5.55
CA ASP A 15 1.54 0.82 -6.83
C ASP A 15 0.17 1.48 -6.67
N GLY A 16 -0.24 1.78 -5.43
CA GLY A 16 -1.59 2.30 -5.14
C GLY A 16 -2.65 1.20 -5.01
N SER A 17 -2.26 -0.05 -5.19
CA SER A 17 -3.06 -1.25 -4.97
C SER A 17 -2.50 -2.07 -3.79
N GLY A 18 -3.30 -2.99 -3.28
CA GLY A 18 -2.97 -3.80 -2.09
C GLY A 18 -3.19 -3.08 -0.76
N ASN A 19 -2.63 -3.68 0.30
CA ASN A 19 -2.78 -3.24 1.69
C ASN A 19 -1.71 -2.19 2.01
N PHE A 20 -2.14 -0.93 1.97
CA PHE A 20 -1.27 0.20 2.27
C PHE A 20 -0.74 0.16 3.72
N GLU A 21 -1.48 -0.33 4.71
CA GLU A 21 -0.97 -0.45 6.10
C GLU A 21 0.21 -1.43 6.20
N LEU A 22 0.14 -2.56 5.48
CA LEU A 22 1.22 -3.54 5.47
C LEU A 22 2.48 -2.97 4.82
N TRP A 23 2.32 -2.31 3.67
CA TRP A 23 3.42 -1.60 3.02
C TRP A 23 3.99 -0.53 3.95
N GLN A 24 3.11 0.28 4.55
CA GLN A 24 3.49 1.35 5.46
C GLN A 24 4.31 0.83 6.64
N ARG A 25 3.90 -0.29 7.25
CA ARG A 25 4.64 -0.94 8.34
C ARG A 25 6.04 -1.34 7.91
N ARG A 26 6.18 -2.00 6.75
CA ARG A 26 7.48 -2.42 6.20
C ARG A 26 8.39 -1.23 5.93
N VAL A 27 7.86 -0.13 5.39
CA VAL A 27 8.66 1.08 5.15
C VAL A 27 9.06 1.77 6.46
N LYS A 28 8.18 1.81 7.48
CA LYS A 28 8.55 2.32 8.82
C LYS A 28 9.67 1.48 9.44
N GLU A 29 9.60 0.15 9.34
CA GLU A 29 10.67 -0.76 9.81
C GLU A 29 11.99 -0.52 9.07
N LEU A 30 11.94 -0.29 7.76
CA LEU A 30 13.12 0.06 6.95
C LEU A 30 13.74 1.40 7.38
N LEU A 31 12.92 2.43 7.59
CA LEU A 31 13.39 3.74 8.04
C LEU A 31 13.98 3.70 9.45
N GLU A 32 13.41 2.89 10.35
CA GLU A 32 13.93 2.64 11.70
C GLU A 32 15.34 2.04 11.63
N GLN A 33 15.51 0.99 10.82
CA GLN A 33 16.81 0.33 10.62
C GLN A 33 17.88 1.26 10.02
N GLN A 34 17.47 2.23 9.21
CA GLN A 34 18.34 3.22 8.61
C GLN A 34 18.53 4.48 9.50
N GLY A 35 17.92 4.54 10.68
CA GLY A 35 18.02 5.66 11.61
C GLY A 35 17.30 6.93 11.16
N MET A 36 16.36 6.79 10.22
CA MET A 36 15.65 7.90 9.57
C MET A 36 14.22 8.08 10.04
N MET A 37 13.72 7.23 10.94
CA MET A 37 12.32 7.26 11.38
C MET A 37 11.90 8.63 11.94
N LYS A 38 12.81 9.32 12.63
CA LYS A 38 12.59 10.69 13.13
C LYS A 38 12.26 11.71 12.04
N ALA A 39 12.71 11.51 10.80
CA ALA A 39 12.44 12.40 9.67
C ALA A 39 10.95 12.45 9.31
N LEU A 40 10.16 11.43 9.66
CA LEU A 40 8.69 11.49 9.44
C LEU A 40 7.99 12.47 10.40
N SER A 41 8.72 13.05 11.36
CA SER A 41 8.19 14.07 12.26
C SER A 41 8.25 15.44 11.61
N ARG A 42 7.15 16.21 11.66
CA ARG A 42 7.13 17.62 11.20
C ARG A 42 8.08 18.54 11.97
N LYS A 43 8.48 18.12 13.17
CA LYS A 43 9.33 18.93 14.04
C LYS A 43 10.73 18.35 14.05
N LYS A 44 11.67 19.15 13.57
CA LYS A 44 13.09 18.93 13.77
C LYS A 44 13.41 18.86 15.28
N PRO A 45 14.15 17.84 15.76
CA PRO A 45 14.54 17.75 17.17
C PRO A 45 15.45 18.91 17.60
N GLU A 46 15.24 19.43 18.81
CA GLU A 46 16.09 20.46 19.41
C GLU A 46 17.55 19.99 19.50
N GLY A 47 18.48 20.85 19.08
CA GLY A 47 19.92 20.55 19.08
C GLY A 47 20.45 19.83 17.83
N THR A 48 19.60 19.50 16.85
CA THR A 48 20.06 19.00 15.54
C THR A 48 20.53 20.16 14.65
N LEU A 49 21.59 19.99 13.86
CA LEU A 49 22.02 20.99 12.87
C LEU A 49 21.06 21.02 11.67
N ASP A 50 20.91 22.18 11.00
CA ASP A 50 20.03 22.31 9.83
C ASP A 50 20.50 21.41 8.69
N ALA A 51 21.79 21.44 8.36
CA ALA A 51 22.37 20.60 7.32
C ALA A 51 22.18 19.09 7.58
N ASP A 52 22.42 18.63 8.82
CA ASP A 52 22.22 17.22 9.20
C ASP A 52 20.75 16.80 9.09
N TRP A 53 19.82 17.73 9.37
CA TRP A 53 18.39 17.50 9.27
C TRP A 53 17.94 17.45 7.81
N GLU A 54 18.37 18.38 6.97
CA GLU A 54 18.10 18.40 5.53
C GLU A 54 18.63 17.13 4.85
N GLU A 55 19.85 16.68 5.20
CA GLU A 55 20.40 15.43 4.66
C GLU A 55 19.57 14.21 5.10
N LEU A 56 19.07 14.22 6.34
CA LEU A 56 18.20 13.16 6.84
C LEU A 56 16.85 13.15 6.10
N GLU A 57 16.24 14.32 5.90
CA GLU A 57 14.98 14.46 5.17
C GLU A 57 15.10 14.02 3.72
N ALA A 58 16.15 14.47 3.02
CA ALA A 58 16.41 14.08 1.64
C ALA A 58 16.60 12.57 1.49
N ARG A 59 17.33 11.93 2.41
CA ARG A 59 17.50 10.47 2.41
C ARG A 59 16.18 9.75 2.70
N ALA A 60 15.39 10.23 3.67
CA ALA A 60 14.10 9.64 3.99
C ALA A 60 13.14 9.71 2.80
N VAL A 61 13.03 10.87 2.14
CA VAL A 61 12.23 11.03 0.91
C VAL A 61 12.71 10.11 -0.20
N GLY A 62 14.03 10.03 -0.42
CA GLY A 62 14.62 9.11 -1.38
C GLY A 62 14.22 7.66 -1.12
N THR A 63 14.37 7.18 0.12
CA THR A 63 13.98 5.82 0.52
C THR A 63 12.48 5.58 0.35
N ILE A 64 11.63 6.52 0.75
CA ILE A 64 10.17 6.38 0.56
C ILE A 64 9.84 6.24 -0.93
N ARG A 65 10.38 7.14 -1.77
CA ARG A 65 10.13 7.13 -3.23
C ARG A 65 10.63 5.83 -3.89
N LEU A 66 11.75 5.27 -3.43
CA LEU A 66 12.24 3.97 -3.92
C LEU A 66 11.30 2.80 -3.58
N CYS A 67 10.50 2.93 -2.52
CA CYS A 67 9.47 1.96 -2.12
C CYS A 67 8.12 2.15 -2.84
N LEU A 68 8.03 3.07 -3.80
CA LEU A 68 6.83 3.36 -4.59
C LEU A 68 7.01 2.92 -6.04
N ALA A 69 5.91 2.56 -6.70
CA ALA A 69 5.87 2.42 -8.15
C ALA A 69 5.82 3.81 -8.80
N ASP A 70 6.24 3.89 -10.07
CA ASP A 70 6.44 5.16 -10.77
C ASP A 70 5.16 6.02 -10.80
N GLU A 71 3.99 5.39 -10.96
CA GLU A 71 2.68 6.04 -10.97
C GLU A 71 2.38 6.78 -9.66
N ILE A 72 2.88 6.25 -8.54
CA ILE A 72 2.68 6.85 -7.20
C ILE A 72 3.77 7.88 -6.93
N VAL A 73 5.00 7.64 -7.40
CA VAL A 73 6.10 8.62 -7.32
C VAL A 73 5.68 9.94 -7.97
N TYR A 74 5.07 9.91 -9.16
CA TYR A 74 4.59 11.12 -9.84
C TYR A 74 3.61 11.96 -8.99
N GLN A 75 2.89 11.34 -8.07
CA GLN A 75 1.91 12.02 -7.21
C GLN A 75 2.55 12.74 -6.02
N VAL A 76 3.79 12.40 -5.67
CA VAL A 76 4.53 12.94 -4.51
C VAL A 76 5.88 13.57 -4.92
N MET A 77 6.15 13.67 -6.22
CA MET A 77 7.43 14.12 -6.77
C MET A 77 7.73 15.59 -6.43
N ASP A 78 6.68 16.39 -6.27
CA ASP A 78 6.72 17.81 -5.90
C ASP A 78 6.96 18.06 -4.40
N VAL A 79 6.91 17.00 -3.57
CA VAL A 79 6.98 17.11 -2.12
C VAL A 79 8.36 16.66 -1.62
N GLU A 80 9.10 17.58 -0.99
CA GLU A 80 10.47 17.34 -0.49
C GLU A 80 10.55 17.05 1.01
N SER A 81 9.47 17.29 1.77
CA SER A 81 9.42 16.87 3.17
C SER A 81 8.94 15.43 3.28
N PRO A 82 9.69 14.54 3.96
CA PRO A 82 9.27 13.16 4.16
C PRO A 82 7.98 13.05 4.99
N ALA A 83 7.76 13.96 5.95
CA ALA A 83 6.51 14.02 6.70
C ALA A 83 5.32 14.35 5.79
N GLU A 84 5.47 15.33 4.89
CA GLU A 84 4.42 15.71 3.95
C GLU A 84 4.13 14.60 2.92
N VAL A 85 5.17 13.94 2.39
CA VAL A 85 5.01 12.77 1.52
C VAL A 85 4.19 11.70 2.25
N TRP A 86 4.53 11.43 3.51
CA TRP A 86 3.86 10.42 4.32
C TRP A 86 2.39 10.73 4.54
N GLU A 87 2.07 11.97 4.91
CA GLU A 87 0.71 12.43 5.14
C GLU A 87 -0.12 12.44 3.85
N LYS A 88 0.45 12.82 2.71
CA LYS A 88 -0.22 12.78 1.41
C LYS A 88 -0.62 11.34 1.04
N LEU A 89 0.26 10.38 1.28
CA LEU A 89 -0.02 8.96 1.09
C LEU A 89 -1.08 8.44 2.07
N GLU A 90 -0.98 8.75 3.37
CA GLU A 90 -1.97 8.37 4.37
C GLU A 90 -3.36 8.97 4.06
N SER A 91 -3.41 10.25 3.72
CA SER A 91 -4.66 10.92 3.34
C SER A 91 -5.30 10.28 2.11
N ARG A 92 -4.51 9.82 1.14
CA ARG A 92 -5.04 9.20 -0.06
C ARG A 92 -5.51 7.76 0.18
N TYR A 93 -4.73 6.96 0.89
CA TYR A 93 -4.92 5.50 0.97
C TYR A 93 -5.48 5.01 2.31
N MET A 94 -5.44 5.81 3.37
CA MET A 94 -6.05 5.51 4.67
C MET A 94 -7.26 6.38 5.02
N SER A 95 -7.58 7.42 4.26
CA SER A 95 -8.76 8.23 4.58
C SER A 95 -10.05 7.43 4.45
N LYS A 96 -11.02 7.69 5.33
CA LYS A 96 -12.42 7.26 5.17
C LYS A 96 -13.16 8.06 4.08
N SER A 97 -12.43 8.76 3.21
CA SER A 97 -12.98 9.63 2.18
C SER A 97 -13.81 8.84 1.17
N LEU A 98 -14.74 9.54 0.51
CA LEU A 98 -15.52 8.96 -0.59
C LEU A 98 -14.62 8.44 -1.70
N THR A 99 -13.52 9.14 -1.99
CA THR A 99 -12.56 8.76 -3.03
C THR A 99 -11.87 7.43 -2.73
N ASN A 100 -11.41 7.21 -1.49
CA ASN A 100 -10.78 5.94 -1.11
C ASN A 100 -11.80 4.79 -1.11
N LYS A 101 -13.02 5.05 -0.63
CA LYS A 101 -14.14 4.10 -0.70
C LYS A 101 -14.46 3.72 -2.15
N LEU A 102 -14.49 4.70 -3.06
CA LEU A 102 -14.74 4.48 -4.48
C LEU A 102 -13.61 3.67 -5.12
N HIS A 103 -12.35 4.03 -4.89
CA HIS A 103 -11.18 3.30 -5.40
C HIS A 103 -11.18 1.82 -4.98
N LEU A 104 -11.44 1.53 -3.71
CA LEU A 104 -11.52 0.16 -3.22
C LEU A 104 -12.70 -0.62 -3.82
N LYS A 105 -13.85 0.04 -4.05
CA LYS A 105 -14.99 -0.57 -4.74
C LYS A 105 -14.70 -0.83 -6.21
N GLU A 106 -14.06 0.10 -6.91
CA GLU A 106 -13.62 -0.09 -8.30
C GLU A 106 -12.66 -1.27 -8.41
N ARG A 107 -11.70 -1.39 -7.48
CA ARG A 107 -10.81 -2.55 -7.40
C ARG A 107 -11.56 -3.86 -7.11
N LEU A 108 -12.54 -3.83 -6.21
CA LEU A 108 -13.34 -5.03 -5.86
C LEU A 108 -14.15 -5.52 -7.06
N TYR A 109 -14.93 -4.64 -7.68
CA TYR A 109 -15.82 -5.00 -8.79
C TYR A 109 -15.07 -5.21 -10.11
N GLY A 110 -13.90 -4.59 -10.27
CA GLY A 110 -13.00 -4.80 -11.40
C GLY A 110 -12.05 -5.99 -11.25
N LEU A 111 -12.04 -6.66 -10.09
CA LEU A 111 -11.15 -7.80 -9.85
C LEU A 111 -11.52 -8.96 -10.80
N LYS A 112 -10.54 -9.43 -11.58
CA LYS A 112 -10.69 -10.56 -12.49
C LYS A 112 -9.48 -11.46 -12.40
N MET A 113 -9.72 -12.76 -12.28
CA MET A 113 -8.70 -13.79 -12.34
C MET A 113 -8.36 -14.08 -13.81
N LEU A 114 -7.08 -14.18 -14.13
CA LEU A 114 -6.61 -14.58 -15.45
C LEU A 114 -6.60 -16.11 -15.57
N GLU A 115 -6.81 -16.62 -16.78
CA GLU A 115 -6.76 -18.06 -17.04
C GLU A 115 -5.42 -18.66 -16.62
N GLY A 116 -5.46 -19.75 -15.84
CA GLY A 116 -4.26 -20.48 -15.41
C GLY A 116 -3.45 -19.84 -14.27
N THR A 117 -3.94 -18.77 -13.61
CA THR A 117 -3.31 -18.26 -12.38
C THR A 117 -3.74 -19.04 -11.13
N ASP A 118 -3.07 -18.79 -10.00
CA ASP A 118 -3.38 -19.45 -8.73
C ASP A 118 -4.63 -18.85 -8.07
N LEU A 119 -5.67 -19.68 -7.91
CA LEU A 119 -6.92 -19.34 -7.24
C LEU A 119 -6.71 -18.87 -5.79
N ILE A 120 -5.72 -19.43 -5.09
CA ILE A 120 -5.40 -19.05 -3.71
C ILE A 120 -4.87 -17.62 -3.68
N GLN A 121 -3.95 -17.26 -4.60
CA GLN A 121 -3.46 -15.88 -4.70
C GLN A 121 -4.58 -14.90 -5.03
N HIS A 122 -5.45 -15.26 -5.97
CA HIS A 122 -6.62 -14.45 -6.30
C HIS A 122 -7.55 -14.22 -5.10
N THR A 123 -7.84 -15.30 -4.36
CA THR A 123 -8.67 -15.24 -3.15
C THR A 123 -8.01 -14.39 -2.05
N ASN A 124 -6.69 -14.44 -1.93
CA ASN A 124 -5.95 -13.59 -0.99
C ASN A 124 -6.09 -12.10 -1.34
N VAL A 125 -5.98 -11.74 -2.63
CA VAL A 125 -6.19 -10.36 -3.09
C VAL A 125 -7.62 -9.90 -2.83
N PHE A 126 -8.61 -10.76 -3.10
CA PHE A 126 -10.02 -10.48 -2.78
C PHE A 126 -10.22 -10.23 -1.28
N ASN A 127 -9.73 -11.12 -0.42
CA ASN A 127 -9.85 -11.00 1.03
C ASN A 127 -9.16 -9.75 1.58
N GLN A 128 -8.04 -9.35 0.96
CA GLN A 128 -7.34 -8.11 1.29
C GLN A 128 -8.21 -6.88 1.01
N ILE A 129 -8.86 -6.82 -0.17
CA ILE A 129 -9.76 -5.72 -0.54
C ILE A 129 -10.98 -5.66 0.39
N ILE A 130 -11.60 -6.80 0.71
CA ILE A 130 -12.72 -6.87 1.67
C ILE A 130 -12.29 -6.38 3.07
N SER A 131 -11.08 -6.77 3.51
CA SER A 131 -10.54 -6.32 4.81
C SER A 131 -10.28 -4.82 4.85
N ASP A 132 -9.78 -4.25 3.75
CA ASP A 132 -9.56 -2.80 3.61
C ASP A 132 -10.89 -2.04 3.59
N LEU A 133 -11.93 -2.56 2.91
CA LEU A 133 -13.28 -1.99 2.92
C LEU A 133 -13.93 -2.04 4.30
N LEU A 134 -13.75 -3.14 5.04
CA LEU A 134 -14.25 -3.30 6.41
C LEU A 134 -13.65 -2.25 7.35
N ARG A 135 -12.37 -1.92 7.20
CA ARG A 135 -11.70 -0.84 7.97
C ARG A 135 -12.30 0.54 7.70
N LEU A 136 -12.90 0.74 6.53
CA LEU A 136 -13.67 1.95 6.18
C LEU A 136 -15.15 1.86 6.57
N GLU A 137 -15.51 0.87 7.41
CA GLU A 137 -16.87 0.56 7.87
C GLU A 137 -17.83 0.15 6.75
N ILE A 138 -17.29 -0.28 5.59
CA ILE A 138 -18.08 -0.87 4.51
C ILE A 138 -18.09 -2.38 4.73
N LYS A 139 -19.27 -2.89 5.10
CA LYS A 139 -19.49 -4.32 5.29
C LYS A 139 -20.20 -4.89 4.07
N PHE A 140 -19.74 -6.05 3.67
CA PHE A 140 -20.45 -6.95 2.76
C PHE A 140 -20.89 -8.14 3.60
N ASP A 141 -22.11 -8.62 3.37
CA ASP A 141 -22.49 -9.93 3.89
C ASP A 141 -21.75 -11.05 3.11
N ASP A 142 -21.87 -12.27 3.61
CA ASP A 142 -21.13 -13.39 3.05
C ASP A 142 -21.70 -13.86 1.69
N GLU A 143 -22.98 -13.58 1.42
CA GLU A 143 -23.63 -13.89 0.13
C GLU A 143 -23.09 -12.96 -0.97
N ASP A 144 -23.05 -11.65 -0.72
CA ASP A 144 -22.46 -10.65 -1.61
C ASP A 144 -20.98 -10.95 -1.88
N LYS A 145 -20.20 -11.32 -0.84
CA LYS A 145 -18.80 -11.71 -1.02
C LYS A 145 -18.67 -12.93 -1.93
N ALA A 146 -19.50 -13.95 -1.72
CA ALA A 146 -19.48 -15.17 -2.53
C ALA A 146 -19.83 -14.85 -3.99
N MET A 147 -20.90 -14.07 -4.23
CA MET A 147 -21.29 -13.65 -5.57
C MET A 147 -20.16 -12.89 -6.28
N ILE A 148 -19.58 -11.86 -5.65
CA ILE A 148 -18.52 -11.06 -6.27
C ILE A 148 -17.29 -11.93 -6.58
N LEU A 149 -16.91 -12.84 -5.66
CA LEU A 149 -15.79 -13.75 -5.88
C LEU A 149 -16.08 -14.70 -7.05
N LEU A 150 -17.26 -15.31 -7.12
CA LEU A 150 -17.64 -16.20 -8.23
C LEU A 150 -17.64 -15.46 -9.57
N TYR A 151 -18.15 -14.23 -9.63
CA TYR A 151 -18.11 -13.40 -10.85
C TYR A 151 -16.70 -12.95 -11.25
N SER A 152 -15.72 -13.03 -10.35
CA SER A 152 -14.33 -12.67 -10.64
C SER A 152 -13.52 -13.81 -11.27
N LEU A 153 -14.03 -15.04 -11.23
CA LEU A 153 -13.36 -16.23 -11.76
C LEU A 153 -13.37 -16.26 -13.29
N PRO A 154 -12.42 -16.97 -13.92
CA PRO A 154 -12.39 -17.14 -15.36
C PRO A 154 -13.41 -18.19 -15.85
N PRO A 155 -13.72 -18.22 -17.16
CA PRO A 155 -14.71 -19.15 -17.74
C PRO A 155 -14.43 -20.64 -17.47
N SER A 156 -13.18 -21.05 -17.24
CA SER A 156 -12.87 -22.44 -16.82
C SER A 156 -13.56 -22.87 -15.53
N TYR A 157 -14.04 -21.92 -14.71
CA TYR A 157 -14.76 -22.17 -13.47
C TYR A 157 -16.28 -22.04 -13.61
N ASP A 158 -16.83 -21.85 -14.81
CA ASP A 158 -18.27 -21.67 -15.04
C ASP A 158 -19.12 -22.81 -14.45
N HIS A 159 -18.62 -24.05 -14.53
CA HIS A 159 -19.30 -25.19 -13.91
C HIS A 159 -19.38 -25.05 -12.38
N LEU A 160 -18.31 -24.57 -11.74
CA LEU A 160 -18.29 -24.33 -10.30
C LEU A 160 -19.28 -23.23 -9.93
N VAL A 161 -19.28 -22.13 -10.68
CA VAL A 161 -20.23 -21.02 -10.50
C VAL A 161 -21.67 -21.54 -10.59
N THR A 162 -22.00 -22.24 -11.68
CA THR A 162 -23.35 -22.79 -11.92
C THR A 162 -23.81 -23.80 -10.87
N THR A 163 -22.89 -24.51 -10.21
CA THR A 163 -23.25 -25.50 -9.17
C THR A 163 -23.54 -24.83 -7.82
N LEU A 164 -22.95 -23.66 -7.57
CA LEU A 164 -23.03 -22.95 -6.29
C LEU A 164 -24.08 -21.82 -6.27
N THR A 165 -24.58 -21.41 -7.44
CA THR A 165 -25.66 -20.43 -7.63
C THR A 165 -26.97 -21.12 -7.99
#